data_AF-A0A8J6LYA1-F1
#
_entry.id   AF-A0A8J6LYA1-F1
#
_cell.length_a   1.000
_cell.length_b   1.000
_cell.length_c   1.000
_cell.angle_alpha   90.00
_cell.angle_beta   90.00
_cell.angle_gamma   90.00
#
_symmetry.space_group_name_H-M   'P 1'
#
loop_
_entity.id
_entity.type
_entity.pdbx_description
1 polymer ?
#
loop_
_entity_poly.entity_id
_entity_poly.type
_entity_poly.pdbx_seq_one_letter_code
_entity_poly.pdbx_strand_id
1 'polypeptide(L)'
;RWRREPGDVGRLFDLQRKLLVGAIAAARPGALIAYVTCSPHPGETRGVLHAAVADATKRDLGTELVDARPYLPGVPDLGDGPHVQLWPHRHGTDAMFLALLRRR
;
A
#
# COMPACT_ATOMS: atom_id res chain seq x y z
N ARG A 1 -13.43 -10.34 -12.71
CA ARG A 1 -12.91 -9.69 -13.93
C ARG A 1 -14.02 -9.07 -14.80
N TRP A 2 -15.17 -9.75 -14.97
CA TRP A 2 -16.26 -9.36 -15.88
C TRP A 2 -17.31 -8.36 -15.35
N ARG A 3 -17.14 -7.82 -14.13
CA ARG A 3 -18.06 -6.86 -13.50
C ARG A 3 -17.37 -5.58 -13.01
N ARG A 4 -16.13 -5.33 -13.43
CA ARG A 4 -15.42 -4.10 -13.08
C ARG A 4 -15.77 -3.05 -14.11
N GLU A 5 -16.26 -1.91 -13.68
CA GLU A 5 -16.45 -0.75 -14.54
C GLU A 5 -15.30 0.25 -14.36
N PRO A 6 -14.98 1.07 -15.36
CA PRO A 6 -13.89 2.05 -15.25
C PRO A 6 -14.01 2.97 -14.02
N GLY A 7 -15.24 3.30 -13.59
CA GLY A 7 -15.50 4.14 -12.41
C GLY A 7 -15.19 3.48 -11.07
N ASP A 8 -15.13 2.14 -11.00
CA ASP A 8 -14.89 1.42 -9.74
C ASP A 8 -13.50 1.73 -9.18
N VAL A 9 -12.50 1.89 -10.05
CA VAL A 9 -11.12 2.17 -9.64
C VAL A 9 -11.03 3.51 -8.92
N GLY A 10 -11.71 4.55 -9.42
CA GLY A 10 -11.71 5.88 -8.78
C GLY A 10 -12.38 5.84 -7.41
N ARG A 11 -13.54 5.20 -7.31
CA ARG A 11 -14.26 5.04 -6.04
C ARG A 11 -13.45 4.24 -5.01
N LEU A 12 -12.81 3.17 -5.45
CA LEU A 12 -11.95 2.34 -4.61
C LEU A 12 -10.69 3.09 -4.18
N PHE A 13 -10.06 3.86 -5.07
CA PHE A 13 -8.94 4.72 -4.73
C PHE A 13 -9.29 5.68 -3.59
N ASP A 14 -10.41 6.39 -3.70
CA ASP A 14 -10.83 7.34 -2.67
C ASP A 14 -11.14 6.68 -1.32
N LEU A 15 -11.81 5.53 -1.35
CA LEU A 15 -12.11 4.78 -0.14
C LEU A 15 -10.81 4.30 0.53
N GLN A 16 -9.93 3.66 -0.22
CA GLN A 16 -8.68 3.11 0.32
C GLN A 16 -7.76 4.22 0.84
N ARG A 17 -7.67 5.36 0.15
CA ARG A 17 -6.94 6.54 0.62
C ARG A 17 -7.46 7.01 1.97
N LYS A 18 -8.78 7.18 2.12
CA LYS A 18 -9.40 7.60 3.39
C LYS A 18 -9.15 6.59 4.51
N LEU A 19 -9.25 5.29 4.22
CA LEU A 19 -8.99 4.23 5.19
C LEU A 19 -7.53 4.23 5.66
N LEU A 20 -6.56 4.36 4.74
CA LEU A 20 -5.14 4.38 5.09
C LEU A 20 -4.78 5.62 5.92
N VAL A 21 -5.31 6.79 5.55
CA VAL A 21 -5.17 8.03 6.34
C VAL A 21 -5.79 7.89 7.73
N GLY A 22 -6.93 7.21 7.84
CA GLY A 22 -7.57 6.88 9.12
C GLY A 22 -6.71 5.95 9.97
N ALA A 23 -6.14 4.91 9.37
CA ALA A 23 -5.24 3.97 10.04
C ALA A 23 -3.98 4.67 10.58
N ILE A 24 -3.37 5.56 9.77
CA ILE A 24 -2.24 6.39 10.20
C ILE A 24 -2.61 7.26 11.40
N ALA A 25 -3.79 7.89 11.37
CA ALA A 25 -4.25 8.76 12.44
C ALA A 25 -4.55 8.01 13.75
N ALA A 26 -5.06 6.78 13.65
CA ALA A 26 -5.38 5.94 14.80
C ALA A 26 -4.16 5.22 15.40
N ALA A 27 -3.07 5.09 14.64
CA ALA A 27 -1.85 4.44 15.09
C ALA A 27 -1.07 5.33 16.09
N ARG A 28 -0.55 4.69 17.15
CA ARG A 28 0.40 5.34 18.07
C ARG A 28 1.73 5.67 17.35
N PRO A 29 2.46 6.72 17.77
CA PRO A 29 3.84 6.94 17.34
C PRO A 29 4.71 5.68 17.49
N GLY A 30 5.55 5.42 16.50
CA GLY A 30 6.39 4.24 16.36
C GLY A 30 5.69 2.99 15.78
N ALA A 31 4.37 2.96 15.66
CA ALA A 31 3.67 1.79 15.13
C ALA A 31 3.91 1.59 13.63
N LEU A 32 3.97 0.32 13.21
CA LEU A 32 3.96 -0.08 11.81
C LEU A 32 2.52 -0.27 11.32
N ILE A 33 2.27 0.19 10.11
CA ILE A 33 1.00 0.07 9.39
C ILE A 33 1.31 -0.61 8.05
N ALA A 34 0.65 -1.72 7.79
CA ALA A 34 0.74 -2.42 6.51
C ALA A 34 -0.46 -2.05 5.63
N TYR A 35 -0.18 -1.51 4.45
CA TYR A 35 -1.18 -1.35 3.40
C TYR A 35 -1.01 -2.48 2.37
N VAL A 36 -2.06 -3.29 2.23
CA VAL A 36 -2.03 -4.53 1.43
C VAL A 36 -3.25 -4.58 0.52
N THR A 37 -3.03 -4.90 -0.76
CA THR A 37 -4.11 -5.12 -1.72
C THR A 37 -3.81 -6.31 -2.63
N CYS A 38 -4.85 -6.97 -3.15
CA CYS A 38 -4.74 -8.06 -4.13
C CYS A 38 -4.91 -7.57 -5.58
N SER A 39 -4.52 -6.31 -5.84
CA SER A 39 -4.63 -5.69 -7.16
C SER A 39 -3.24 -5.34 -7.69
N PRO A 40 -2.95 -5.60 -8.97
CA PRO A 40 -1.78 -5.05 -9.64
C PRO A 40 -2.00 -3.62 -10.15
N HIS A 41 -3.21 -3.05 -9.98
CA HIS A 41 -3.55 -1.76 -10.57
C HIS A 41 -2.85 -0.61 -9.83
N PRO A 42 -2.13 0.30 -10.52
CA PRO A 42 -1.41 1.41 -9.87
C PRO A 42 -2.30 2.31 -9.00
N GLY A 43 -3.55 2.54 -9.44
CA GLY A 43 -4.57 3.28 -8.69
C GLY A 43 -5.16 2.55 -7.48
N GLU A 44 -4.78 1.31 -7.22
CA GLU A 44 -5.15 0.55 -6.01
C GLU A 44 -3.92 0.15 -5.18
N THR A 45 -2.74 0.71 -5.51
CA THR A 45 -1.45 0.35 -4.91
C THR A 45 -0.64 1.61 -4.59
N ARG A 46 0.40 1.88 -5.38
CA ARG A 46 1.31 3.03 -5.21
C ARG A 46 0.58 4.36 -5.26
N GLY A 47 -0.47 4.48 -6.09
CA GLY A 47 -1.29 5.69 -6.16
C GLY A 47 -1.95 6.01 -4.83
N VAL A 48 -2.62 5.01 -4.23
CA VAL A 48 -3.27 5.17 -2.91
C VAL A 48 -2.23 5.48 -1.84
N LEU A 49 -1.12 4.74 -1.83
CA LEU A 49 -0.02 4.94 -0.88
C LEU A 49 0.50 6.38 -0.91
N HIS A 50 0.84 6.89 -2.10
CA HIS A 50 1.37 8.26 -2.24
C HIS A 50 0.34 9.31 -1.81
N ALA A 51 -0.92 9.15 -2.20
CA ALA A 51 -1.98 10.10 -1.84
C ALA A 51 -2.24 10.10 -0.33
N ALA A 52 -2.28 8.93 0.30
CA ALA A 52 -2.49 8.80 1.74
C ALA A 52 -1.32 9.39 2.55
N VAL A 53 -0.07 9.15 2.13
CA VAL A 53 1.12 9.76 2.77
C VAL A 53 1.09 11.28 2.62
N ALA A 54 0.77 11.80 1.43
CA ALA A 54 0.65 13.24 1.23
C ALA A 54 -0.45 13.87 2.12
N ASP A 55 -1.59 13.20 2.26
CA ASP A 55 -2.68 13.67 3.13
C ASP A 55 -2.33 13.56 4.62
N ALA A 56 -1.60 12.52 5.02
CA ALA A 56 -1.06 12.37 6.37
C ALA A 56 -0.09 13.52 6.69
N THR A 57 0.84 13.84 5.79
CA THR A 57 1.77 14.96 5.93
C THR A 57 1.05 16.29 6.07
N LYS A 58 0.02 16.56 5.25
CA LYS A 58 -0.81 17.79 5.36
C LYS A 58 -1.52 17.92 6.72
N ARG A 59 -1.77 16.80 7.39
CA ARG A 59 -2.42 16.71 8.70
C ARG A 59 -1.43 16.62 9.86
N ASP A 60 -0.14 16.85 9.60
CA ASP A 60 0.94 16.72 10.58
C ASP A 60 1.00 15.32 11.22
N LEU A 61 0.61 14.30 10.45
CA LEU A 61 0.74 12.91 10.84
C LEU A 61 2.06 12.38 10.29
N GLY A 62 3.12 12.54 11.07
CA GLY A 62 4.45 12.07 10.71
C GLY A 62 4.43 10.61 10.26
N THR A 63 4.88 10.34 9.04
CA THR A 63 4.94 8.99 8.47
C THR A 63 6.24 8.78 7.72
N GLU A 64 6.74 7.55 7.78
CA GLU A 64 7.95 7.12 7.11
C GLU A 64 7.68 5.82 6.36
N LEU A 65 8.10 5.74 5.10
CA LEU A 65 8.07 4.47 4.37
C LEU A 65 9.17 3.55 4.90
N VAL A 66 8.78 2.33 5.24
CA VAL A 66 9.70 1.28 5.68
C VAL A 66 9.85 0.28 4.54
N ASP A 67 11.09 -0.14 4.29
CA ASP A 67 11.37 -1.17 3.30
C ASP A 67 10.70 -2.48 3.73
N ALA A 68 9.77 -2.96 2.90
CA ALA A 68 9.01 -4.18 3.12
C ALA A 68 9.78 -5.45 2.73
N ARG A 69 10.84 -5.34 1.92
CA ARG A 69 11.58 -6.50 1.40
C ARG A 69 12.22 -7.36 2.49
N PRO A 70 12.83 -6.82 3.56
CA PRO A 70 13.36 -7.62 4.66
C PRO A 70 12.32 -8.47 5.40
N TYR A 71 11.03 -8.16 5.27
CA TYR A 71 9.93 -8.90 5.91
C TYR A 71 9.40 -10.06 5.06
N LEU A 72 9.95 -10.29 3.87
CA LEU A 72 9.59 -11.38 2.97
C LEU A 72 10.82 -12.25 2.65
N PRO A 73 11.45 -12.87 3.66
CA PRO A 73 12.63 -13.69 3.45
C PRO A 73 12.31 -14.88 2.54
N GLY A 74 13.20 -15.16 1.59
CA GLY A 74 13.06 -16.28 0.66
C GLY A 74 12.14 -16.02 -0.53
N VAL A 75 11.54 -14.82 -0.65
CA VAL A 75 10.81 -14.42 -1.85
C VAL A 75 11.78 -13.66 -2.77
N PRO A 76 12.10 -14.19 -3.97
CA PRO A 76 13.01 -13.52 -4.91
C PRO A 76 12.31 -12.32 -5.57
N ASP A 77 13.09 -11.48 -6.27
CA ASP A 77 12.58 -10.53 -7.25
C ASP A 77 11.52 -9.52 -6.76
N LEU A 78 11.62 -9.08 -5.51
CA LEU A 78 10.67 -8.15 -4.88
C LEU A 78 10.69 -6.72 -5.44
N GLY A 79 11.59 -6.42 -6.38
CA GLY A 79 11.80 -5.10 -6.97
C GLY A 79 12.65 -4.16 -6.12
N ASP A 80 12.72 -2.89 -6.53
CA ASP A 80 13.63 -1.90 -5.97
C ASP A 80 13.17 -1.32 -4.61
N GLY A 81 11.96 -1.66 -4.16
CA GLY A 81 11.40 -1.18 -2.90
C GLY A 81 10.96 0.29 -2.94
N PRO A 82 10.60 0.86 -1.77
CA PRO A 82 10.49 0.20 -0.46
C PRO A 82 9.21 -0.64 -0.32
N HIS A 83 8.27 -0.57 -1.28
CA HIS A 83 7.10 -1.45 -1.33
C HIS A 83 7.38 -2.67 -2.22
N VAL A 84 6.54 -3.70 -2.08
CA VAL A 84 6.64 -4.95 -2.82
C VAL A 84 5.39 -5.15 -3.67
N GLN A 85 5.60 -5.60 -4.91
CA GLN A 85 4.56 -6.16 -5.76
C GLN A 85 4.87 -7.62 -6.06
N LEU A 86 4.00 -8.51 -5.60
CA LEU A 86 4.04 -9.93 -5.90
C LEU A 86 3.25 -10.22 -7.18
N TRP A 87 3.72 -11.23 -7.92
CA TRP A 87 3.17 -11.60 -9.22
C TRP A 87 2.95 -13.12 -9.29
N PRO A 88 1.82 -13.58 -9.85
CA PRO A 88 1.55 -15.01 -9.96
C PRO A 88 2.61 -15.80 -10.72
N HIS A 89 3.06 -15.26 -11.85
CA HIS A 89 4.05 -15.91 -12.71
C HIS A 89 5.48 -15.89 -12.13
N ARG A 90 5.76 -15.06 -11.11
CA ARG A 90 7.10 -14.98 -10.49
C ARG A 90 7.16 -15.68 -9.14
N HIS A 91 6.09 -15.55 -8.34
CA HIS A 91 6.11 -15.92 -6.93
C HIS A 91 5.08 -17.01 -6.59
N GLY A 92 4.24 -17.43 -7.53
CA GLY A 92 3.20 -18.45 -7.28
C GLY A 92 2.08 -17.98 -6.35
N THR A 93 1.89 -16.67 -6.21
CA THR A 93 0.85 -16.04 -5.37
C THR A 93 -0.22 -15.35 -6.21
N ASP A 94 -1.26 -14.82 -5.58
CA ASP A 94 -2.08 -13.78 -6.24
C ASP A 94 -1.25 -12.51 -6.46
N ALA A 95 -1.72 -11.62 -7.33
CA ALA A 95 -1.07 -10.32 -7.60
C ALA A 95 -1.24 -9.37 -6.40
N MET A 96 -0.39 -9.50 -5.40
CA MET A 96 -0.47 -8.80 -4.11
C MET A 96 0.50 -7.62 -4.03
N PHE A 97 0.06 -6.51 -3.46
CA PHE A 97 0.88 -5.34 -3.14
C PHE A 97 1.03 -5.21 -1.63
N LEU A 98 2.23 -4.84 -1.15
CA LEU A 98 2.52 -4.56 0.25
C LEU A 98 3.38 -3.30 0.38
N ALA A 99 2.92 -2.35 1.19
CA ALA A 99 3.73 -1.23 1.66
C ALA A 99 3.68 -1.14 3.18
N LEU A 100 4.83 -0.82 3.79
CA LEU A 100 4.93 -0.58 5.23
C LEU A 100 5.17 0.91 5.50
N LEU A 101 4.42 1.44 6.45
CA LEU A 101 4.55 2.79 6.96
C LEU A 101 4.83 2.74 8.46
N ARG A 102 5.75 3.55 8.94
CA ARG A 102 5.94 3.80 10.37
C ARG A 102 5.33 5.14 10.73
N ARG A 103 4.43 5.16 11.72
CA ARG A 103 3.99 6.40 12.34
C ARG A 103 5.17 7.00 13.11
N ARG A 104 5.55 8.24 12.82
CA ARG A 104 6.53 8.99 13.59
C ARG A 104 5.85 9.65 14.79
#